data_AF-A0A645DNQ9-F1
#
_entry.id   AF-A0A645DNQ9-F1
#
_cell.length_a   1.000
_cell.length_b   1.000
_cell.length_c   1.000
_cell.angle_alpha   90.00
_cell.angle_beta   90.00
_cell.angle_gamma   90.00
#
_symmetry.space_group_name_H-M   'P 1'
#
loop_
_entity.id
_entity.type
_entity.pdbx_description
1 polymer ?
#
loop_
_entity_poly.entity_id
_entity_poly.type
_entity_poly.pdbx_seq_one_letter_code
_entity_poly.pdbx_strand_id
1 'polypeptide(L)' 'MGNVSQEIPSIHPWMKMVGPDSDGHTLEFLKDADSPFAIEQMYKVIECLAGVGADILRDPHLLNDIRKDFEKTQ' A
#
# COMPACT_ATOMS: atom_id res chain seq x y z
N MET A 1 -4.96 8.84 2.59
CA MET A 1 -5.54 8.11 1.45
C MET A 1 -7.05 8.33 1.25
N GLY A 2 -7.87 8.54 2.29
CA GLY A 2 -9.34 8.63 2.14
C GLY A 2 -9.87 9.68 1.15
N ASN A 3 -9.36 10.92 1.17
CA ASN A 3 -9.80 11.96 0.23
C ASN A 3 -9.27 11.71 -1.19
N VAL A 4 -8.03 11.23 -1.30
CA VAL A 4 -7.39 10.96 -2.61
C VAL A 4 -8.12 9.86 -3.35
N SER A 5 -8.59 8.83 -2.63
CA SER A 5 -9.36 7.74 -3.20
C SER A 5 -10.77 8.14 -3.64
N GLN A 6 -11.21 9.38 -3.41
CA GLN A 6 -12.46 9.90 -4.00
C GLN A 6 -12.22 10.48 -5.39
N GLU A 7 -10.99 10.86 -5.73
CA GLU A 7 -10.67 11.56 -6.97
C GLU A 7 -9.93 10.67 -7.97
N ILE A 8 -9.14 9.72 -7.49
CA ILE A 8 -8.33 8.84 -8.33
C ILE A 8 -8.29 7.40 -7.79
N PRO A 9 -8.12 6.39 -8.67
CA PRO A 9 -7.89 5.01 -8.24
C PRO A 9 -6.73 4.93 -7.26
N SER A 10 -6.96 4.33 -6.10
CA SER A 10 -6.05 4.39 -4.96
C SER A 10 -6.10 3.10 -4.15
N ILE A 11 -4.96 2.69 -3.59
CA ILE A 11 -4.88 1.61 -2.60
C ILE A 11 -4.18 2.11 -1.33
N HIS A 12 -4.61 1.61 -0.16
CA HIS A 12 -3.93 1.83 1.12
C HIS A 12 -3.82 0.50 1.87
N PRO A 13 -2.97 -0.41 1.38
CA PRO A 13 -2.87 -1.75 1.92
C PRO A 13 -2.21 -1.74 3.30
N TRP A 14 -2.56 -2.74 4.10
CA TRP A 14 -1.87 -3.05 5.35
C TRP A 14 -0.88 -4.18 5.14
N MET A 15 0.23 -4.11 5.87
CA MET A 15 1.28 -5.13 5.87
C MET A 15 1.67 -5.44 7.31
N LYS A 16 1.94 -6.72 7.59
CA LYS A 16 2.42 -7.11 8.91
C LYS A 16 3.89 -6.74 9.03
N MET A 17 4.20 -5.77 9.87
CA MET A 17 5.57 -5.29 10.10
C MET A 17 5.95 -5.16 11.58
N VAL A 18 5.00 -5.40 12.49
CA VAL A 18 5.20 -5.34 13.95
C VAL A 18 4.63 -6.58 14.65
N GLY A 19 4.92 -6.72 15.94
CA GLY A 19 4.37 -7.78 16.80
C GLY A 19 2.85 -7.69 16.99
N PRO A 20 2.21 -8.76 17.50
CA PRO A 20 0.76 -8.82 17.68
C PRO A 20 0.21 -7.84 18.73
N ASP A 21 1.04 -7.40 19.68
CA ASP A 21 0.65 -6.47 20.75
C ASP A 21 0.98 -5.00 20.41
N SER A 22 1.52 -4.76 19.21
CA SER A 22 1.97 -3.43 18.75
C SER A 22 0.89 -2.77 17.92
N ASP A 23 -0.10 -2.22 18.59
CA ASP A 23 -1.16 -1.43 17.95
C ASP A 23 -0.67 -0.04 17.54
N GLY A 24 -1.31 0.54 16.52
CA GLY A 24 -1.00 1.90 16.08
C GLY A 24 -1.09 2.91 17.24
N HIS A 25 -0.16 3.86 17.27
CA HIS A 25 -0.08 4.92 18.29
C HIS A 25 0.31 4.45 19.71
N THR A 26 0.95 3.29 19.83
CA THR A 26 1.54 2.79 21.10
C THR A 26 3.06 2.98 21.14
N LEU A 27 3.66 2.85 22.34
CA LEU A 27 5.13 2.88 22.50
C LEU A 27 5.78 1.62 21.92
N GLU A 28 5.06 0.50 21.97
CA GLU A 28 5.42 -0.78 21.39
C GLU A 28 5.55 -0.64 19.87
N PHE A 29 4.58 -0.01 19.22
CA PHE A 29 4.64 0.26 17.78
C PHE A 29 5.81 1.17 17.41
N LEU A 30 6.08 2.22 18.19
CA LEU A 30 7.24 3.10 17.96
C LEU A 30 8.54 2.30 17.92
N LYS A 31 8.72 1.37 18.85
CA LYS A 31 9.91 0.51 18.92
C LYS A 31 9.94 -0.52 17.80
N ASP A 32 8.83 -1.20 17.54
CA ASP A 32 8.77 -2.29 16.59
C ASP A 32 8.86 -1.82 15.13
N ALA A 33 8.34 -0.62 14.83
CA ALA A 33 8.37 -0.05 13.48
C ALA A 33 9.79 0.28 12.99
N ASP A 34 10.77 0.44 13.89
CA ASP A 34 12.19 0.65 13.56
C ASP A 34 13.02 -0.65 13.70
N SER A 35 12.36 -1.79 13.91
CA SER A 35 13.05 -3.08 14.06
C SER A 35 13.62 -3.57 12.72
N PRO A 36 14.69 -4.40 12.74
CA PRO A 36 15.21 -5.03 11.52
C PRO A 36 14.13 -5.81 10.74
N PHE A 37 13.18 -6.43 11.45
CA PHE A 37 12.04 -7.10 10.84
C PHE A 37 11.13 -6.13 10.08
N ALA A 38 10.76 -5.01 10.69
CA ALA A 38 9.92 -4.00 10.05
C ALA A 38 10.58 -3.45 8.78
N ILE A 39 11.89 -3.20 8.83
CA ILE A 39 12.67 -2.75 7.66
C ILE A 39 12.72 -3.82 6.56
N GLU A 40 12.90 -5.09 6.90
CA GLU A 40 12.84 -6.20 5.93
C GLU A 40 11.46 -6.28 5.25
N GLN A 41 10.38 -6.15 6.03
CA GLN A 41 9.02 -6.15 5.48
C GLN A 41 8.79 -4.93 4.59
N MET A 42 9.27 -3.75 4.99
CA MET A 42 9.21 -2.53 4.17
C MET A 42 9.82 -2.75 2.79
N TYR A 43 10.99 -3.39 2.69
CA TYR A 43 11.61 -3.71 1.40
C TYR A 43 10.74 -4.62 0.52
N LYS A 44 10.07 -5.62 1.10
CA LYS A 44 9.15 -6.48 0.34
C LYS A 44 7.97 -5.70 -0.21
N VAL A 45 7.39 -4.81 0.59
CA VAL A 45 6.22 -4.03 0.14
C VAL A 45 6.57 -2.94 -0.86
N ILE A 46 7.74 -2.30 -0.74
CA ILE A 46 8.15 -1.32 -1.75
C ILE A 46 8.41 -1.99 -3.11
N GLU A 47 8.99 -3.20 -3.12
CA GLU A 47 9.14 -3.99 -4.35
C GLU A 47 7.78 -4.36 -4.96
N CYS A 48 6.82 -4.79 -4.14
CA CYS A 48 5.44 -5.05 -4.60
C CYS A 48 4.78 -3.80 -5.18
N LEU A 49 4.85 -2.66 -4.50
CA LEU A 49 4.25 -1.39 -4.97
C LEU A 49 4.93 -0.88 -6.26
N ALA A 50 6.25 -1.02 -6.36
CA ALA A 50 6.98 -0.68 -7.58
C ALA A 50 6.59 -1.61 -8.73
N GLY A 51 6.43 -2.91 -8.48
CA GLY A 51 5.93 -3.88 -9.44
C GLY A 51 4.53 -3.54 -9.96
N VAL A 52 3.60 -3.19 -9.06
CA VAL A 52 2.25 -2.73 -9.44
C VAL A 52 2.32 -1.50 -10.34
N GLY A 53 3.15 -0.50 -9.99
CA GLY A 53 3.35 0.68 -10.83
C GLY A 53 3.93 0.33 -12.20
N ALA A 54 4.91 -0.57 -12.25
CA ALA A 54 5.53 -1.02 -13.49
C ALA A 54 4.54 -1.76 -14.40
N ASP A 55 3.68 -2.62 -13.84
CA ASP A 55 2.63 -3.32 -14.58
C ASP A 55 1.63 -2.34 -15.18
N ILE A 56 1.17 -1.36 -14.41
CA ILE A 56 0.23 -0.32 -14.87
C ILE A 56 0.85 0.53 -16.00
N LEU A 57 2.14 0.88 -15.89
CA LEU A 57 2.83 1.67 -16.91
C LEU A 57 3.10 0.87 -18.19
N ARG A 58 3.34 -0.44 -18.07
CA ARG A 58 3.66 -1.32 -19.19
C ARG A 58 2.41 -1.72 -20.00
N ASP A 59 1.25 -1.81 -19.36
CA ASP A 59 0.01 -2.24 -20.00
C ASP A 59 -1.08 -1.13 -19.98
N PRO A 60 -1.26 -0.41 -21.09
CA PRO A 60 -2.31 0.60 -21.21
C PRO A 60 -3.74 0.06 -21.07
N HIS A 61 -3.98 -1.23 -21.34
CA HIS A 61 -5.29 -1.83 -21.15
C HIS A 61 -5.61 -1.98 -19.65
N LEU A 62 -4.64 -2.46 -18.87
CA LEU A 62 -4.76 -2.54 -17.41
C LEU A 62 -5.09 -1.16 -16.80
N LEU A 63 -4.38 -0.11 -17.21
CA LEU A 63 -4.66 1.26 -16.74
C LEU A 63 -6.08 1.72 -17.10
N ASN A 64 -6.53 1.42 -18.32
CA ASN A 64 -7.88 1.78 -18.75
C ASN A 64 -8.96 1.02 -17.96
N ASP A 65 -8.72 -0.25 -17.65
CA ASP A 65 -9.67 -1.05 -16.88
C ASP A 65 -9.75 -0.58 -15.42
N ILE A 66 -8.61 -0.24 -14.79
CA ILE A 66 -8.57 0.38 -13.46
C ILE A 66 -9.38 1.69 -13.42
N ARG A 67 -9.23 2.55 -14.43
CA ARG A 67 -9.98 3.81 -14.52
C ARG A 67 -11.48 3.58 -14.68
N LYS A 68 -11.87 2.68 -15.59
CA LYS A 68 -13.28 2.33 -15.81
C LYS A 68 -13.93 1.71 -14.59
N ASP A 69 -13.19 0.91 -13.83
CA ASP A 69 -13.70 0.31 -12.60
C ASP A 69 -13.96 1.38 -11.54
N PHE A 70 -13.00 2.30 -11.37
CA PHE A 70 -13.14 3.44 -10.46
C PHE A 70 -14.35 4.33 -10.80
N GLU A 71 -14.56 4.64 -12.08
CA GLU A 71 -15.71 5.44 -12.55
C GLU A 71 -17.08 4.80 -12.23
N LYS A 72 -17.16 3.48 -12.05
CA LYS A 72 -18.40 2.80 -11.65
C LYS A 72 -18.70 2.89 -10.16
N THR A 73 -17.69 3.25 -9.36
CA THR A 73 -17.83 3.37 -7.90
C THR A 73 -18.25 4.78 -7.45
N GLN A 74 -18.35 5.70 -8.39
CA GLN A 74 -18.93 7.05 -8.23
C GLN A 74 -20.43 7.01 -8.56
#